data_AF-A0A2E9WAK8-F1
#
_entry.id   AF-A0A2E9WAK8-F1
#
_cell.length_a   1.000
_cell.length_b   1.000
_cell.length_c   1.000
_cell.angle_alpha   90.00
_cell.angle_beta   90.00
_cell.angle_gamma   90.00
#
_symmetry.space_group_name_H-M   'P 1'
#
loop_
_entity.id
_entity.type
_entity.pdbx_description
1 polymer ?
#
loop_
_entity_poly.entity_id
_entity_poly.type
_entity_poly.pdbx_seq_one_letter_code
_entity_poly.pdbx_strand_id
1 'polypeptide(L)' 'MRFQKRHIALILYILFLLLPIYWLFNMSIKTNSEILGAMTLFPDNPTLANYATILTDPA' A
#
# COMPACT_ATOMS: atom_id res chain seq x y z
N MET A 1 12.21 -13.69 -26.68
CA MET A 1 10.81 -13.28 -26.45
C MET A 1 10.60 -11.88 -27.02
N ARG A 2 9.77 -11.70 -28.06
CA ARG A 2 9.52 -10.37 -28.65
C ARG A 2 8.63 -9.58 -27.69
N PHE A 3 9.22 -8.63 -26.94
CA PHE A 3 8.46 -7.67 -26.14
C PHE A 3 7.60 -6.82 -27.08
N GLN A 4 6.34 -7.23 -27.26
CA GLN A 4 5.38 -6.43 -28.02
C GLN A 4 4.92 -5.26 -27.14
N LYS A 5 4.78 -4.07 -27.73
CA LYS A 5 4.32 -2.84 -27.04
C LYS A 5 3.05 -3.05 -26.20
N ARG A 6 2.19 -3.99 -26.61
CA ARG A 6 0.99 -4.41 -25.86
C ARG A 6 1.28 -4.95 -24.46
N HIS A 7 2.36 -5.70 -24.26
CA HIS A 7 2.74 -6.21 -22.94
C HIS A 7 3.19 -5.08 -22.01
N ILE A 8 3.91 -4.09 -22.53
CA ILE A 8 4.33 -2.91 -21.77
C ILE A 8 3.09 -2.12 -21.32
N ALA A 9 2.13 -1.92 -22.23
CA ALA A 9 0.87 -1.24 -21.89
C ALA A 9 0.07 -1.99 -20.80
N LEU A 10 0.00 -3.33 -20.88
CA LEU A 10 -0.66 -4.14 -19.85
C LEU A 10 0.08 -4.10 -18.51
N ILE A 11 1.41 -4.14 -18.50
CA ILE A 11 2.21 -4.04 -17.27
C ILE A 11 1.99 -2.67 -16.61
N LEU A 12 2.06 -1.58 -17.38
CA LEU A 12 1.81 -0.23 -16.87
C LEU A 12 0.39 -0.10 -16.32
N TYR A 13 -0.60 -0.66 -17.02
CA TYR A 13 -1.99 -0.70 -16.55
C TYR A 13 -2.13 -1.41 -15.20
N ILE A 14 -1.53 -2.60 -15.05
CA ILE A 14 -1.56 -3.37 -13.81
C ILE A 14 -0.85 -2.60 -12.68
N LEU A 15 0.33 -2.02 -12.95
CA LEU A 15 1.06 -1.24 -11.95
C LEU A 15 0.24 -0.04 -11.48
N PHE A 16 -0.44 0.65 -12.39
CA PHE A 16 -1.30 1.78 -12.06
C PHE A 16 -2.53 1.36 -11.24
N LEU A 17 -3.08 0.17 -11.52
CA LEU A 17 -4.19 -0.41 -10.77
C LEU A 17 -3.76 -0.87 -9.37
N LEU A 18 -2.53 -1.38 -9.23
CA LEU A 18 -1.96 -1.80 -7.95
C LEU A 18 -1.49 -0.61 -7.09
N LEU A 19 -1.21 0.55 -7.68
CA LEU A 19 -0.75 1.74 -6.97
C LEU A 19 -1.68 2.18 -5.82
N PRO A 20 -3.01 2.32 -6.00
CA PRO A 20 -3.91 2.63 -4.89
C PRO A 20 -3.99 1.50 -3.84
N ILE A 21 -3.88 0.24 -4.27
CA ILE A 21 -3.90 -0.92 -3.35
C ILE A 21 -2.65 -0.93 -2.48
N TYR A 22 -1.48 -0.71 -3.08
CA TYR A 22 -0.21 -0.55 -2.39
C TYR A 22 -0.28 0.60 -1.38
N TRP A 23 -0.90 1.72 -1.77
CA TRP A 23 -1.06 2.86 -0.89
C TRP A 23 -1.90 2.53 0.34
N LEU A 24 -3.04 1.86 0.15
CA LEU A 24 -3.91 1.42 1.24
C LEU A 24 -3.20 0.41 2.16
N PHE A 25 -2.47 -0.55 1.58
CA PHE A 25 -1.69 -1.52 2.35
C PHE A 25 -0.57 -0.83 3.16
N ASN A 26 0.13 0.12 2.56
CA ASN A 26 1.17 0.89 3.25
C ASN A 26 0.58 1.67 4.43
N MET A 27 -0.61 2.26 4.26
CA MET A 27 -1.30 2.96 5.34
C MET A 27 -1.81 2.02 6.43
N SER A 28 -2.22 0.79 6.11
CA SER A 28 -2.70 -0.17 7.13
C SER A 28 -1.61 -0.65 8.07
N ILE A 29 -0.35 -0.62 7.65
CA ILE A 29 0.82 -1.01 8.45
C ILE A 29 1.57 0.18 9.07
N LYS A 30 1.10 1.42 8.86
CA LYS A 30 1.72 2.63 9.43
C LYS A 30 1.07 3.06 10.74
N THR A 31 1.84 3.77 11.56
CA THR A 31 1.31 4.45 12.74
C THR A 31 0.54 5.72 12.33
N ASN A 32 -0.50 6.10 13.09
CA ASN A 32 -1.27 7.33 12.81
C ASN A 32 -0.39 8.59 12.77
N SER A 33 0.66 8.66 13.59
CA SER A 33 1.65 9.74 13.59
C SER A 33 2.42 9.81 12.27
N GLU A 34 2.76 8.67 11.67
CA GLU A 34 3.47 8.63 10.38
C GLU A 34 2.53 8.97 9.21
N ILE A 35 1.29 8.48 9.25
CA ILE A 35 0.24 8.77 8.24
C ILE A 35 -0.01 10.28 8.14
N LEU A 36 -0.08 10.98 9.29
CA LEU A 36 -0.37 12.41 9.37
C LEU A 36 0.88 13.30 9.28
N GLY A 37 2.07 12.75 9.54
CA GLY A 37 3.31 13.52 9.66
C GLY A 37 4.04 13.75 8.35
N ALA A 38 4.29 12.70 7.56
CA ALA A 38 5.08 12.79 6.33
C ALA A 38 4.65 11.78 5.27
N MET A 39 4.75 12.17 4.00
CA MET A 39 4.49 11.28 2.88
C MET A 39 5.67 10.32 2.65
N THR A 40 5.67 9.19 3.35
CA THR A 40 6.69 8.13 3.20
C THR A 40 6.22 7.05 2.21
N LEU A 41 7.08 6.61 1.30
CA LEU A 41 6.75 5.56 0.33
C LEU A 41 6.62 4.18 0.98
N PHE A 42 7.44 3.91 2.00
CA PHE A 42 7.45 2.71 2.83
C PHE A 42 7.35 3.13 4.31
N PRO A 43 6.88 2.26 5.22
CA PRO A 43 6.75 2.63 6.62
C PRO A 43 8.14 2.69 7.27
N ASP A 44 8.44 3.77 7.98
CA ASP A 44 9.65 3.87 8.80
C ASP A 44 9.54 2.96 10.04
N ASN A 45 8.34 2.86 10.61
CA ASN A 45 8.05 2.03 11.78
C ASN A 45 6.81 1.15 11.51
N PRO A 46 6.96 0.01 10.82
CA PRO A 46 5.84 -0.87 10.51
C PRO A 46 5.20 -1.43 11.79
N THR A 47 3.87 -1.39 11.84
CA THR A 47 3.07 -1.86 12.98
C THR A 47 1.88 -2.71 12.53
N LEU A 48 1.51 -3.69 13.36
CA LEU A 48 0.29 -4.48 13.19
C LEU A 48 -0.81 -4.05 14.17
N ALA A 49 -0.60 -2.97 14.93
CA ALA A 49 -1.56 -2.47 15.92
C ALA A 49 -2.93 -2.19 15.29
N ASN A 50 -2.97 -1.63 14.07
CA ASN A 50 -4.23 -1.37 13.36
C ASN A 50 -5.02 -2.66 13.11
N TYR A 51 -4.34 -3.76 12.75
CA TYR A 51 -4.97 -5.07 12.57
C TYR A 51 -5.45 -5.64 13.88
N ALA A 52 -4.66 -5.51 14.96
CA ALA A 52 -5.09 -5.91 16.29
C ALA A 52 -6.36 -5.16 16.69
N THR A 53 -6.43 -3.84 16.52
CA THR A 53 -7.64 -3.06 16.78
C THR A 53 -8.81 -3.54 15.93
N ILE A 54 -8.68 -3.64 14.60
CA ILE A 54 -9.77 -4.10 13.71
C ILE A 54 -10.33 -5.48 14.11
N LEU A 55 -9.47 -6.39 14.59
CA LEU A 55 -9.85 -7.77 14.88
C LEU A 55 -10.24 -8.02 16.35
N THR A 56 -9.84 -7.15 17.27
CA THR A 56 -10.05 -7.35 18.71
C THR A 56 -10.89 -6.27 19.39
N ASP A 57 -11.06 -5.11 18.76
CA ASP A 57 -11.91 -4.04 19.28
C ASP A 57 -13.39 -4.47 19.21
N PRO A 58 -14.09 -4.61 20.35
CA PRO A 58 -15.46 -5.11 20.41
C PRO A 58 -16.52 -4.05 20.06
N ALA A 59 -16.13 -2.96 19.38
CA ALA A 59 -17.00 -1.85 18.98
C ALA A 59 -18.36 -2.28 18.38
#